data_AF-A0A1T3CIC8-F1
#
_entry.id   AF-A0A1T3CIC8-F1
#
_cell.length_a   1.000
_cell.length_b   1.000
_cell.length_c   1.000
_cell.angle_alpha   90.00
_cell.angle_beta   90.00
_cell.angle_gamma   90.00
#
_symmetry.space_group_name_H-M   'P 1'
#
loop_
_entity.id
_entity.type
_entity.pdbx_description
1 polymer ?
#
loop_
_entity_poly.entity_id
_entity_poly.type
_entity_poly.pdbx_seq_one_letter_code
_entity_poly.pdbx_strand_id
1 'polypeptide(L)'
;MSRIGWEFTAWTDILSDVNLPYHEAAVREARELPVSTFSEILRSIDPIQSPEADIAHGLNLTPAHAQFTFPGMLLNQFGVRKVHHGILQGVRTLIEIRSQGRQSHSPTAADFEVAMRCAGAAMDHQQAKAFWTAMAAQGLQDSRSSKSWSDFIKARFMVEPVYYQFDRSRVAFLARDLYSNHNPLPVSKLERLDNIRFSVNALKREPWNRRSDQLDEDVRRLLRRRAGYTSYKNHWIRNLYYGHEMDEELLCTSMIAFARSSSVYSIKKLILESYYGIVVTTTEEGGVQVSGGRDFAHNSPLKPTPRLLHAIVEAFGSMSHIVLGTKLLDFVSRRYGIAIPHETWSSLLSWTYVSASKPFKRTRDIHTGSLSTATSAADVRHIWDVMTAEPYNITPTLADLDIYIKTLINQRSFGHAITAIRTHAIPLYTSLCQTHQTALADEVLQLDALYSISTAHASSLTSRATFRRRKAQLLKDHAHHTISSWLTRLLKSASATKYTRQGSLMRVRIPDLLLEFPDFFHHEIRYRTAQGHVVLRRPDADVTRRFDWDAGTFRRTLPQKKAGLYAREFEGASDPEFPWPQVDSIKVLEWKRVPRKRSELARRPPGEAARESRAKGWWDALEEELML
;
A
#
# COMPACT_ATOMS: atom_id res chain seq x y z
N MET A 1 3.50 15.84 -3.46
CA MET A 1 3.24 15.79 -4.91
C MET A 1 4.49 16.29 -5.62
N SER A 2 4.84 15.70 -6.78
CA SER A 2 5.78 16.36 -7.70
C SER A 2 5.18 17.65 -8.26
N ARG A 3 6.03 18.49 -8.85
CA ARG A 3 5.59 19.69 -9.58
C ARG A 3 4.61 19.34 -10.69
N ILE A 4 4.94 18.34 -11.52
CA ILE A 4 4.11 17.89 -12.64
C ILE A 4 2.71 17.49 -12.15
N GLY A 5 2.62 16.72 -11.06
CA GLY A 5 1.33 16.32 -10.51
C GLY A 5 0.52 17.51 -10.00
N TRP A 6 1.17 18.49 -9.35
CA TRP A 6 0.51 19.71 -8.85
C TRP A 6 0.01 20.61 -9.99
N GLU A 7 0.87 20.89 -10.97
CA GLU A 7 0.53 21.70 -12.14
C GLU A 7 -0.56 21.04 -12.97
N PHE A 8 -0.49 19.73 -13.15
CA PHE A 8 -1.55 18.96 -13.80
C PHE A 8 -2.88 19.12 -13.07
N THR A 9 -2.93 18.88 -11.75
CA THR A 9 -4.17 19.02 -10.99
C THR A 9 -4.72 20.44 -11.04
N ALA A 10 -3.87 21.46 -10.88
CA ALA A 10 -4.29 22.86 -10.92
C ALA A 10 -4.84 23.26 -12.30
N TRP A 11 -4.21 22.79 -13.38
CA TRP A 11 -4.70 23.00 -14.74
C TRP A 11 -6.05 22.31 -14.96
N THR A 12 -6.19 21.05 -14.53
CA THR A 12 -7.44 20.31 -14.71
C THR A 12 -8.58 20.81 -13.81
N ASP A 13 -8.26 21.40 -12.66
CA ASP A 13 -9.25 22.04 -11.79
C ASP A 13 -9.91 23.22 -12.54
N ILE A 14 -9.12 24.01 -13.29
CA ILE A 14 -9.64 25.09 -14.16
C ILE A 14 -10.55 24.53 -15.26
N LEU A 15 -10.17 23.39 -15.85
CA LEU A 15 -10.99 22.72 -16.86
C LEU A 15 -12.29 22.15 -16.29
N SER A 16 -12.34 21.85 -15.00
CA SER A 16 -13.52 21.27 -14.35
C SER A 16 -14.51 22.30 -13.80
N ASP A 17 -14.06 23.52 -13.49
CA ASP A 17 -14.91 24.56 -12.90
C ASP A 17 -15.50 25.49 -13.96
N VAL A 18 -16.78 25.28 -14.25
CA VAL A 18 -17.56 26.04 -15.24
C VAL A 18 -17.72 27.51 -14.84
N ASN A 19 -17.54 27.87 -13.56
CA ASN A 19 -17.75 29.23 -13.09
C ASN A 19 -16.53 30.15 -13.31
N LEU A 20 -15.39 29.60 -13.74
CA LEU A 20 -14.19 30.38 -13.96
C LEU A 20 -14.24 31.12 -15.31
N PRO A 21 -13.79 32.38 -15.37
CA PRO A 21 -13.88 33.20 -16.59
C PRO A 21 -13.03 32.65 -17.76
N TYR A 22 -12.02 31.83 -17.46
CA TYR A 22 -11.13 31.23 -18.46
C TYR A 22 -11.52 29.79 -18.85
N HIS A 23 -12.60 29.25 -18.28
CA HIS A 23 -13.01 27.85 -18.47
C HIS A 23 -13.19 27.49 -19.95
N GLU A 24 -14.01 28.25 -20.69
CA GLU A 24 -14.32 27.93 -22.09
C GLU A 24 -13.08 27.97 -22.99
N ALA A 25 -12.19 28.94 -22.75
CA ALA A 25 -10.93 29.06 -23.49
C ALA A 25 -10.02 27.86 -23.21
N ALA A 26 -9.88 27.48 -21.94
CA ALA A 26 -9.06 26.34 -21.53
C ALA A 26 -9.61 25.01 -22.05
N VAL A 27 -10.93 24.81 -22.05
CA VAL A 27 -11.58 23.61 -22.61
C VAL A 27 -11.35 23.52 -24.13
N ARG A 28 -11.43 24.65 -24.83
CA ARG A 28 -11.15 24.71 -26.27
C ARG A 28 -9.70 24.34 -26.57
N GLU A 29 -8.76 24.92 -25.85
CA GLU A 29 -7.33 24.59 -25.97
C GLU A 29 -7.09 23.10 -25.70
N ALA A 30 -7.63 22.57 -24.59
CA ALA A 30 -7.50 21.17 -24.23
C ALA A 30 -8.12 20.23 -25.28
N ARG A 31 -9.16 20.64 -26.01
CA ARG A 31 -9.76 19.88 -27.11
C ARG A 31 -8.92 19.91 -28.39
N GLU A 32 -8.19 21.00 -28.63
CA GLU A 32 -7.43 21.24 -29.87
C GLU A 32 -5.97 20.77 -29.80
N LEU A 33 -5.40 20.43 -28.64
CA LEU A 33 -4.01 19.94 -28.57
C LEU A 33 -3.76 18.77 -29.56
N PRO A 34 -2.56 18.68 -30.16
CA PRO A 34 -2.15 17.52 -30.92
C PRO A 34 -2.27 16.22 -30.12
N VAL A 35 -2.63 15.12 -30.79
CA VAL A 35 -2.78 13.79 -30.14
C VAL A 35 -1.50 13.36 -29.45
N SER A 36 -0.34 13.59 -30.08
CA SER A 36 0.97 13.29 -29.49
C SER A 36 1.20 14.06 -28.18
N THR A 37 0.96 15.37 -28.17
CA THR A 37 1.08 16.20 -26.97
C THR A 37 0.15 15.74 -25.86
N PHE A 38 -1.11 15.42 -26.20
CA PHE A 38 -2.07 14.90 -25.25
C PHE A 38 -1.61 13.58 -24.61
N SER A 39 -1.17 12.62 -25.43
CA SER A 39 -0.66 11.34 -24.95
C SER A 39 0.60 11.50 -24.09
N GLU A 40 1.50 12.41 -24.42
CA GLU A 40 2.69 12.70 -23.60
C GLU A 40 2.32 13.30 -22.25
N ILE A 41 1.34 14.21 -22.20
CA ILE A 41 0.81 14.74 -20.94
C ILE A 41 0.33 13.58 -20.06
N LEU A 42 -0.48 12.67 -20.61
CA LEU A 42 -0.97 11.50 -19.85
C LEU A 42 0.17 10.58 -19.42
N ARG A 43 1.12 10.25 -20.29
CA ARG A 43 2.28 9.41 -19.93
C ARG A 43 3.11 10.02 -18.80
N SER A 44 3.26 11.35 -18.79
CA SER A 44 4.03 12.05 -17.75
C SER A 44 3.44 11.91 -16.34
N ILE A 45 2.13 11.67 -16.23
CA ILE A 45 1.41 11.49 -14.95
C ILE A 45 1.05 10.03 -14.66
N ASP A 46 1.52 9.08 -15.48
CA ASP A 46 1.26 7.66 -15.25
C ASP A 46 1.86 7.23 -13.90
N PRO A 47 1.05 6.71 -12.95
CA PRO A 47 1.52 6.37 -11.62
C PRO A 47 2.54 5.21 -11.58
N ILE A 48 2.66 4.43 -12.65
CA ILE A 48 3.61 3.32 -12.77
C ILE A 48 4.89 3.79 -13.46
N GLN A 49 4.78 4.55 -14.57
CA GLN A 49 5.96 5.00 -15.32
C GLN A 49 6.61 6.24 -14.70
N SER A 50 5.83 7.07 -14.00
CA SER A 50 6.26 8.29 -13.32
C SER A 50 6.04 8.19 -11.80
N PRO A 51 6.75 7.28 -11.09
CA PRO A 51 6.61 7.13 -9.64
C PRO A 51 6.96 8.41 -8.88
N GLU A 52 7.74 9.30 -9.50
CA GLU A 52 8.09 10.62 -8.96
C GLU A 52 6.87 11.50 -8.70
N ALA A 53 5.73 11.29 -9.37
CA ALA A 53 4.50 12.03 -9.11
C ALA A 53 4.06 11.97 -7.63
N ASP A 54 4.32 10.85 -6.99
CA ASP A 54 4.05 10.61 -5.59
C ASP A 54 5.34 10.62 -4.75
N ILE A 55 5.48 11.64 -3.89
CA ILE A 55 6.62 11.77 -2.97
C ILE A 55 6.77 10.55 -2.04
N ALA A 56 5.68 9.83 -1.80
CA ALA A 56 5.61 8.72 -0.88
C ALA A 56 5.51 7.36 -1.57
N HIS A 57 5.80 7.29 -2.87
CA HIS A 57 5.79 6.06 -3.65
C HIS A 57 6.69 5.00 -3.00
N GLY A 58 6.24 3.75 -2.97
CA GLY A 58 6.98 2.63 -2.35
C GLY A 58 6.75 2.46 -0.84
N LEU A 59 6.19 3.46 -0.15
CA LEU A 59 5.97 3.37 1.31
C LEU A 59 4.59 2.84 1.68
N ASN A 60 4.52 1.97 2.68
CA ASN A 60 3.27 1.59 3.32
C ASN A 60 2.96 2.56 4.49
N LEU A 61 2.19 3.60 4.21
CA LEU A 61 1.72 4.53 5.22
C LEU A 61 0.52 3.93 5.97
N THR A 62 0.73 3.50 7.22
CA THR A 62 -0.30 2.86 8.07
C THR A 62 -1.18 3.88 8.83
N PRO A 63 -2.32 3.49 9.43
CA PRO A 63 -3.15 4.42 10.20
C PRO A 63 -2.42 5.06 11.38
N ALA A 64 -1.40 4.38 11.91
CA ALA A 64 -0.52 4.97 12.92
C ALA A 64 0.30 6.12 12.32
N HIS A 65 0.94 5.92 11.16
CA HIS A 65 1.63 7.02 10.48
C HIS A 65 0.70 8.21 10.27
N ALA A 66 -0.56 7.96 9.90
CA ALA A 66 -1.52 9.03 9.67
C ALA A 66 -1.86 9.88 10.92
N GLN A 67 -1.72 9.30 12.10
CA GLN A 67 -2.02 9.97 13.38
C GLN A 67 -0.78 10.61 14.02
N PHE A 68 0.41 10.06 13.77
CA PHE A 68 1.63 10.44 14.47
C PHE A 68 2.62 11.24 13.63
N THR A 69 2.46 11.26 12.32
CA THR A 69 3.45 11.81 11.40
C THR A 69 2.79 12.65 10.30
N PHE A 70 3.48 13.72 9.87
CA PHE A 70 3.04 14.57 8.76
C PHE A 70 2.66 13.82 7.47
N PRO A 71 3.35 12.71 7.06
CA PRO A 71 2.94 11.86 5.95
C PRO A 71 1.45 11.46 5.93
N GLY A 72 0.79 11.44 7.08
CA GLY A 72 -0.66 11.25 7.17
C GLY A 72 -1.51 12.20 6.35
N MET A 73 -1.04 13.43 6.17
CA MET A 73 -1.75 14.46 5.41
C MET A 73 -1.82 14.16 3.91
N LEU A 74 -0.96 13.25 3.42
CA LEU A 74 -0.94 12.80 2.03
C LEU A 74 -2.07 11.82 1.71
N LEU A 75 -2.71 11.26 2.73
CA LEU A 75 -3.78 10.28 2.59
C LEU A 75 -5.15 10.94 2.73
N ASN A 76 -6.13 10.42 1.99
CA ASN A 76 -7.54 10.72 2.21
C ASN A 76 -8.14 9.82 3.32
N GLN A 77 -9.43 9.98 3.59
CA GLN A 77 -10.16 9.21 4.61
C GLN A 77 -10.23 7.69 4.36
N PHE A 78 -9.89 7.23 3.16
CA PHE A 78 -9.82 5.82 2.79
C PHE A 78 -8.37 5.30 2.76
N GLY A 79 -7.41 6.09 3.25
CA GLY A 79 -6.00 5.75 3.22
C GLY A 79 -5.45 5.64 1.80
N VAL A 80 -6.07 6.32 0.83
CA VAL A 80 -5.59 6.42 -0.56
C VAL A 80 -4.86 7.75 -0.70
N ARG A 81 -3.76 7.76 -1.44
CA ARG A 81 -2.97 8.96 -1.66
C ARG A 81 -3.78 10.00 -2.42
N LYS A 82 -3.86 11.21 -1.87
CA LYS A 82 -4.61 12.34 -2.47
C LYS A 82 -4.12 12.68 -3.88
N VAL A 83 -2.83 12.49 -4.15
CA VAL A 83 -2.25 12.72 -5.48
C VAL A 83 -2.88 11.85 -6.56
N HIS A 84 -3.07 10.55 -6.31
CA HIS A 84 -3.68 9.68 -7.31
C HIS A 84 -5.16 10.02 -7.51
N HIS A 85 -5.86 10.45 -6.47
CA HIS A 85 -7.25 10.89 -6.61
C HIS A 85 -7.36 12.17 -7.46
N GLY A 86 -6.53 13.19 -7.18
CA GLY A 86 -6.50 14.42 -7.97
C GLY A 86 -6.13 14.16 -9.43
N ILE A 87 -5.10 13.35 -9.67
CA ILE A 87 -4.70 12.95 -11.03
C ILE A 87 -5.83 12.21 -11.75
N LEU A 88 -6.52 11.28 -11.08
CA LEU A 88 -7.65 10.56 -11.69
C LEU A 88 -8.78 11.52 -12.12
N GLN A 89 -9.14 12.48 -11.27
CA GLN A 89 -10.18 13.46 -11.62
C GLN A 89 -9.77 14.26 -12.86
N GLY A 90 -8.52 14.76 -12.90
CA GLY A 90 -8.03 15.49 -14.06
C GLY A 90 -7.99 14.66 -15.34
N VAL A 91 -7.55 13.40 -15.26
CA VAL A 91 -7.54 12.46 -16.41
C VAL A 91 -8.96 12.21 -16.91
N ARG A 92 -9.92 12.03 -15.99
CA ARG A 92 -11.33 11.83 -16.34
C ARG A 92 -11.86 13.05 -17.11
N THR A 93 -11.68 14.25 -16.57
CA THR A 93 -12.10 15.50 -17.22
C THR A 93 -11.49 15.64 -18.61
N LEU A 94 -10.20 15.36 -18.76
CA LEU A 94 -9.51 15.44 -20.04
C LEU A 94 -10.03 14.44 -21.07
N ILE A 95 -10.23 13.18 -20.68
CA ILE A 95 -10.78 12.15 -21.58
C ILE A 95 -12.20 12.51 -21.99
N GLU A 96 -13.03 13.02 -21.08
CA GLU A 96 -14.39 13.47 -21.39
C GLU A 96 -14.39 14.63 -22.39
N ILE A 97 -13.58 15.67 -22.17
CA ILE A 97 -13.45 16.82 -23.09
C ILE A 97 -12.99 16.37 -24.48
N ARG A 98 -12.00 15.47 -24.53
CA ARG A 98 -11.45 14.91 -25.77
C ARG A 98 -12.43 14.05 -26.54
N SER A 99 -13.20 13.24 -25.82
CA SER A 99 -14.21 12.35 -26.38
C SER A 99 -15.37 13.10 -27.04
N GLN A 100 -15.60 14.37 -26.65
CA GLN A 100 -16.61 15.26 -27.26
C GLN A 100 -16.05 16.07 -28.44
N GLY A 101 -14.75 15.98 -28.72
CA GLY A 101 -14.08 16.74 -29.77
C GLY A 101 -14.22 16.13 -31.17
N ARG A 102 -13.43 16.65 -32.12
CA ARG A 102 -13.31 16.07 -33.45
C ARG A 102 -12.67 14.69 -33.36
N GLN A 103 -13.13 13.75 -34.19
CA GLN A 103 -12.63 12.36 -34.18
C GLN A 103 -11.11 12.26 -34.43
N SER A 104 -10.52 13.21 -35.17
CA SER A 104 -9.07 13.31 -35.40
C SER A 104 -8.22 13.60 -34.15
N HIS A 105 -8.85 14.10 -33.07
CA HIS A 105 -8.19 14.39 -31.79
C HIS A 105 -8.69 13.48 -30.66
N SER A 106 -9.36 12.39 -31.00
CA SER A 106 -9.88 11.41 -30.04
C SER A 106 -8.74 10.74 -29.26
N PRO A 107 -8.99 10.31 -28.01
CA PRO A 107 -8.00 9.57 -27.22
C PRO A 107 -7.63 8.25 -27.91
N THR A 108 -6.35 7.88 -27.84
CA THR A 108 -5.84 6.61 -28.37
C THR A 108 -6.04 5.45 -27.38
N ALA A 109 -5.84 4.21 -27.85
CA ALA A 109 -5.84 3.03 -26.99
C ALA A 109 -4.85 3.16 -25.81
N ALA A 110 -3.65 3.68 -26.08
CA ALA A 110 -2.61 3.88 -25.07
C ALA A 110 -3.01 4.92 -24.01
N ASP A 111 -3.81 5.93 -24.38
CA ASP A 111 -4.31 6.93 -23.43
C ASP A 111 -5.29 6.30 -22.43
N PHE A 112 -6.16 5.40 -22.91
CA PHE A 112 -7.04 4.62 -22.04
C PHE A 112 -6.28 3.65 -21.14
N GLU A 113 -5.16 3.07 -21.60
CA GLU A 113 -4.27 2.26 -20.75
C GLU A 113 -3.75 3.07 -19.55
N VAL A 114 -3.22 4.26 -19.80
CA VAL A 114 -2.76 5.17 -18.73
C VAL A 114 -3.91 5.55 -17.81
N ALA A 115 -5.09 5.85 -18.36
CA ALA A 115 -6.27 6.20 -17.57
C ALA A 115 -6.71 5.07 -16.62
N MET A 116 -6.65 3.82 -17.08
CA MET A 116 -6.89 2.65 -16.24
C MET A 116 -5.85 2.50 -15.13
N ARG A 117 -4.57 2.78 -15.41
CA ARG A 117 -3.51 2.78 -14.38
C ARG A 117 -3.73 3.87 -13.33
N CYS A 118 -4.13 5.07 -13.75
CA CYS A 118 -4.54 6.17 -12.85
C CYS A 118 -5.72 5.77 -11.97
N ALA A 119 -6.75 5.13 -12.56
CA ALA A 119 -7.91 4.63 -11.82
C ALA A 119 -7.51 3.55 -10.79
N GLY A 120 -6.63 2.62 -11.17
CA GLY A 120 -6.05 1.62 -10.27
C GLY A 120 -5.31 2.25 -9.08
N ALA A 121 -4.44 3.24 -9.33
CA ALA A 121 -3.68 3.94 -8.29
C ALA A 121 -4.55 4.75 -7.32
N ALA A 122 -5.69 5.25 -7.79
CA ALA A 122 -6.72 5.90 -6.98
C ALA A 122 -7.70 4.93 -6.31
N MET A 123 -7.54 3.61 -6.51
CA MET A 123 -8.46 2.57 -6.05
C MET A 123 -9.91 2.69 -6.57
N ASP A 124 -10.10 3.32 -7.73
CA ASP A 124 -11.41 3.48 -8.36
C ASP A 124 -11.66 2.44 -9.45
N HIS A 125 -12.21 1.31 -9.02
CA HIS A 125 -12.47 0.15 -9.85
C HIS A 125 -13.63 0.38 -10.84
N GLN A 126 -14.58 1.27 -10.49
CA GLN A 126 -15.68 1.61 -11.38
C GLN A 126 -15.18 2.49 -12.51
N GLN A 127 -14.33 3.47 -12.20
CA GLN A 127 -13.72 4.32 -13.21
C GLN A 127 -12.81 3.53 -14.16
N ALA A 128 -12.05 2.55 -13.65
CA ALA A 128 -11.28 1.65 -14.51
C ALA A 128 -12.17 0.87 -15.51
N LYS A 129 -13.34 0.39 -15.04
CA LYS A 129 -14.35 -0.24 -15.90
C LYS A 129 -14.96 0.74 -16.90
N ALA A 130 -15.24 1.97 -16.46
CA ALA A 130 -15.78 3.03 -17.31
C ALA A 130 -14.82 3.36 -18.46
N PHE A 131 -13.52 3.49 -18.19
CA PHE A 131 -12.50 3.67 -19.22
C PHE A 131 -12.41 2.48 -20.17
N TRP A 132 -12.44 1.25 -19.65
CA TRP A 132 -12.47 0.06 -20.48
C TRP A 132 -13.66 0.04 -21.44
N THR A 133 -14.86 0.39 -20.96
CA THR A 133 -16.08 0.47 -21.80
C THR A 133 -16.04 1.64 -22.76
N ALA A 134 -15.53 2.80 -22.34
CA ALA A 134 -15.41 4.00 -23.17
C ALA A 134 -14.49 3.75 -24.37
N MET A 135 -13.42 2.98 -24.20
CA MET A 135 -12.54 2.58 -25.30
C MET A 135 -13.32 1.87 -26.43
N ALA A 136 -14.25 0.96 -26.10
CA ALA A 136 -15.10 0.33 -27.13
C ALA A 136 -16.12 1.31 -27.73
N ALA A 137 -16.72 2.19 -26.90
CA ALA A 137 -17.66 3.20 -27.38
C ALA A 137 -17.01 4.20 -28.37
N GLN A 138 -15.69 4.39 -28.28
CA GLN A 138 -14.89 5.20 -29.21
C GLN A 138 -14.42 4.42 -30.46
N GLY A 139 -14.90 3.19 -30.67
CA GLY A 139 -14.51 2.37 -31.82
C GLY A 139 -13.11 1.74 -31.72
N LEU A 140 -12.45 1.82 -30.54
CA LEU A 140 -11.10 1.28 -30.32
C LEU A 140 -11.13 -0.16 -29.77
N GLN A 141 -12.23 -0.90 -30.00
CA GLN A 141 -12.36 -2.27 -29.52
C GLN A 141 -11.31 -3.19 -30.16
N ASP A 142 -11.09 -3.05 -31.47
CA ASP A 142 -10.14 -3.88 -32.21
C ASP A 142 -8.68 -3.49 -31.96
N SER A 143 -8.46 -2.30 -31.40
CA SER A 143 -7.13 -1.82 -30.98
C SER A 143 -6.70 -2.35 -29.61
N ARG A 144 -7.52 -3.17 -28.94
CA ARG A 144 -7.18 -3.78 -27.66
C ARG A 144 -6.12 -4.86 -27.84
N SER A 145 -5.01 -4.70 -27.13
CA SER A 145 -3.90 -5.66 -27.10
C SER A 145 -3.91 -6.50 -25.81
N SER A 146 -3.03 -7.51 -25.74
CA SER A 146 -2.76 -8.25 -24.49
C SER A 146 -2.38 -7.29 -23.34
N LYS A 147 -1.65 -6.22 -23.67
CA LYS A 147 -1.26 -5.15 -22.75
C LYS A 147 -2.46 -4.36 -22.23
N SER A 148 -3.34 -3.90 -23.12
CA SER A 148 -4.54 -3.15 -22.71
C SER A 148 -5.42 -3.99 -21.77
N TRP A 149 -5.54 -5.27 -22.07
CA TRP A 149 -6.25 -6.23 -21.22
C TRP A 149 -5.53 -6.48 -19.89
N SER A 150 -4.20 -6.58 -19.90
CA SER A 150 -3.37 -6.70 -18.70
C SER A 150 -3.57 -5.51 -17.77
N ASP A 151 -3.47 -4.27 -18.27
CA ASP A 151 -3.67 -3.06 -17.47
C ASP A 151 -5.09 -2.98 -16.86
N PHE A 152 -6.11 -3.37 -17.64
CA PHE A 152 -7.47 -3.47 -17.12
C PHE A 152 -7.59 -4.47 -15.97
N ILE A 153 -7.03 -5.68 -16.12
CA ILE A 153 -7.04 -6.70 -15.06
C ILE A 153 -6.26 -6.18 -13.85
N LYS A 154 -5.08 -5.58 -14.06
CA LYS A 154 -4.25 -5.06 -12.98
C LYS A 154 -5.04 -4.05 -12.15
N ALA A 155 -5.68 -3.08 -12.79
CA ALA A 155 -6.49 -2.06 -12.11
C ALA A 155 -7.71 -2.67 -11.41
N ARG A 156 -8.43 -3.58 -12.08
CA ARG A 156 -9.65 -4.21 -11.53
C ARG A 156 -9.38 -5.14 -10.35
N PHE A 157 -8.23 -5.81 -10.33
CA PHE A 157 -7.87 -6.81 -9.31
C PHE A 157 -6.74 -6.35 -8.38
N MET A 158 -6.33 -5.09 -8.45
CA MET A 158 -5.27 -4.52 -7.59
C MET A 158 -3.99 -5.37 -7.62
N VAL A 159 -3.52 -5.67 -8.84
CA VAL A 159 -2.33 -6.52 -9.03
C VAL A 159 -1.06 -5.77 -8.65
N GLU A 160 -0.96 -4.50 -9.03
CA GLU A 160 0.24 -3.69 -8.79
C GLU A 160 0.28 -3.13 -7.36
N PRO A 161 1.46 -3.02 -6.71
CA PRO A 161 1.61 -2.50 -5.35
C PRO A 161 1.00 -1.12 -5.10
N VAL A 162 1.10 -0.23 -6.10
CA VAL A 162 0.51 1.10 -6.06
C VAL A 162 -1.01 1.01 -5.87
N TYR A 163 -1.67 0.02 -6.46
CA TYR A 163 -3.13 -0.08 -6.46
C TYR A 163 -3.69 -0.50 -5.10
N TYR A 164 -2.91 -1.18 -4.26
CA TYR A 164 -3.26 -1.43 -2.86
C TYR A 164 -2.47 -0.55 -1.88
N GLN A 165 -1.91 0.56 -2.37
CA GLN A 165 -1.18 1.56 -1.56
C GLN A 165 0.00 0.97 -0.78
N PHE A 166 0.63 -0.08 -1.32
CA PHE A 166 1.70 -0.86 -0.69
C PHE A 166 1.27 -1.57 0.63
N ASP A 167 -0.03 -1.63 0.92
CA ASP A 167 -0.60 -2.36 2.06
C ASP A 167 -1.22 -3.70 1.63
N ARG A 168 -0.44 -4.78 1.74
CA ARG A 168 -0.87 -6.15 1.41
C ARG A 168 -2.09 -6.61 2.18
N SER A 169 -2.39 -6.04 3.35
CA SER A 169 -3.57 -6.42 4.13
C SER A 169 -4.89 -6.10 3.41
N ARG A 170 -4.87 -5.14 2.46
CA ARG A 170 -6.02 -4.74 1.64
C ARG A 170 -6.42 -5.79 0.62
N VAL A 171 -5.47 -6.61 0.19
CA VAL A 171 -5.65 -7.63 -0.86
C VAL A 171 -5.42 -9.06 -0.34
N ALA A 172 -5.16 -9.20 0.96
CA ALA A 172 -5.08 -10.46 1.69
C ALA A 172 -6.45 -11.12 1.83
N PHE A 173 -6.48 -12.44 1.70
CA PHE A 173 -7.70 -13.23 1.81
C PHE A 173 -8.13 -13.41 3.27
N LEU A 174 -9.35 -12.96 3.59
CA LEU A 174 -9.93 -13.17 4.92
C LEU A 174 -10.60 -14.54 4.99
N ALA A 175 -10.47 -15.20 6.14
CA ALA A 175 -10.98 -16.54 6.33
C ALA A 175 -12.51 -16.63 6.16
N ARG A 176 -13.25 -15.58 6.51
CA ARG A 176 -14.70 -15.53 6.28
C ARG A 176 -15.06 -15.71 4.80
N ASP A 177 -14.26 -15.13 3.91
CA ASP A 177 -14.57 -15.10 2.48
C ASP A 177 -14.22 -16.41 1.77
N LEU A 178 -13.66 -17.38 2.50
CA LEU A 178 -13.48 -18.76 2.03
C LEU A 178 -14.82 -19.51 2.05
N TYR A 179 -15.80 -19.03 2.82
CA TYR A 179 -17.16 -19.57 2.83
C TYR A 179 -17.75 -19.62 1.41
N SER A 180 -18.27 -20.78 1.04
CA SER A 180 -18.93 -21.01 -0.24
C SER A 180 -20.12 -21.94 -0.05
N ASN A 181 -21.14 -21.84 -0.91
CA ASN A 181 -22.26 -22.77 -0.90
C ASN A 181 -21.80 -24.22 -1.16
N HIS A 182 -20.69 -24.43 -1.88
CA HIS A 182 -20.12 -25.77 -2.13
C HIS A 182 -19.28 -26.32 -0.97
N ASN A 183 -18.83 -25.46 -0.04
CA ASN A 183 -18.10 -25.87 1.16
C ASN A 183 -18.61 -25.04 2.35
N PRO A 184 -19.80 -25.36 2.86
CA PRO A 184 -20.45 -24.55 3.87
C PRO A 184 -19.71 -24.66 5.20
N LEU A 185 -19.46 -23.51 5.83
CA LEU A 185 -19.04 -23.46 7.22
C LEU A 185 -20.25 -23.59 8.14
N PRO A 186 -20.09 -24.21 9.33
CA PRO A 186 -21.07 -24.11 10.41
C PRO A 186 -21.47 -22.67 10.68
N VAL A 187 -22.77 -22.42 10.86
CA VAL A 187 -23.33 -21.06 11.05
C VAL A 187 -22.67 -20.35 12.23
N SER A 188 -22.46 -21.05 13.34
CA SER A 188 -21.78 -20.51 14.54
C SER A 188 -20.35 -20.02 14.26
N LYS A 189 -19.60 -20.71 13.40
CA LYS A 189 -18.26 -20.25 12.97
C LYS A 189 -18.38 -19.00 12.09
N LEU A 190 -19.35 -18.96 11.18
CA LEU A 190 -19.58 -17.83 10.30
C LEU A 190 -20.00 -16.57 11.09
N GLU A 191 -20.92 -16.71 12.05
CA GLU A 191 -21.32 -15.64 12.98
C GLU A 191 -20.13 -15.14 13.80
N ARG A 192 -19.31 -16.05 14.34
CA ARG A 192 -18.10 -15.67 15.07
C ARG A 192 -17.13 -14.88 14.20
N LEU A 193 -16.95 -15.27 12.95
CA LEU A 193 -16.12 -14.54 11.99
C LEU A 193 -16.71 -13.15 11.65
N ASP A 194 -18.04 -13.04 11.56
CA ASP A 194 -18.69 -11.75 11.32
C ASP A 194 -18.62 -10.82 12.55
N ASN A 195 -18.80 -11.36 13.75
CA ASN A 195 -18.61 -10.63 15.00
C ASN A 195 -17.19 -10.08 15.11
N ILE A 196 -16.16 -10.88 14.79
CA ILE A 196 -14.77 -10.40 14.74
C ILE A 196 -14.63 -9.24 13.74
N ARG A 197 -15.23 -9.35 12.54
CA ARG A 197 -15.20 -8.27 11.54
C ARG A 197 -15.82 -6.99 12.10
N PHE A 198 -17.00 -7.08 12.71
CA PHE A 198 -17.66 -5.91 13.31
C PHE A 198 -16.84 -5.32 14.45
N SER A 199 -16.37 -6.13 15.40
CA SER A 199 -15.55 -5.67 16.52
C SER A 199 -14.27 -4.97 16.06
N VAL A 200 -13.61 -5.50 15.02
CA VAL A 200 -12.39 -4.90 14.45
C VAL A 200 -12.69 -3.53 13.82
N ASN A 201 -13.90 -3.31 13.29
CA ASN A 201 -14.26 -2.08 12.59
C ASN A 201 -15.07 -1.09 13.43
N ALA A 202 -15.72 -1.53 14.51
CA ALA A 202 -16.73 -0.76 15.26
C ALA A 202 -16.22 0.63 15.69
N LEU A 203 -14.97 0.71 16.16
CA LEU A 203 -14.38 1.96 16.63
C LEU A 203 -13.32 2.53 15.70
N LYS A 204 -13.08 1.92 14.53
CA LYS A 204 -12.11 2.47 13.57
C LYS A 204 -12.65 3.76 12.96
N ARG A 205 -11.87 4.83 13.05
CA ARG A 205 -12.18 6.13 12.43
C ARG A 205 -12.20 6.03 10.92
N GLU A 206 -11.14 5.48 10.36
CA GLU A 206 -10.92 5.39 8.91
C GLU A 206 -10.61 3.93 8.56
N PRO A 207 -11.63 3.10 8.27
CA PRO A 207 -11.44 1.78 7.73
C PRO A 207 -10.96 1.92 6.27
N TRP A 208 -9.64 1.95 6.07
CA TRP A 208 -9.01 2.18 4.77
C TRP A 208 -9.21 1.09 3.70
N ASN A 209 -10.03 0.08 3.98
CA ASN A 209 -10.42 -0.93 2.99
C ASN A 209 -11.89 -0.85 2.59
N ARG A 210 -12.55 0.28 2.86
CA ARG A 210 -13.90 0.59 2.35
C ARG A 210 -13.82 1.11 0.92
N ARG A 211 -14.89 0.86 0.17
CA ARG A 211 -15.05 1.46 -1.14
C ARG A 211 -15.56 2.90 -0.99
N SER A 212 -15.11 3.79 -1.84
CA SER A 212 -15.56 5.20 -1.87
C SER A 212 -17.01 5.33 -2.32
N ASP A 213 -17.43 4.52 -3.29
CA ASP A 213 -18.80 4.47 -3.83
C ASP A 213 -19.78 3.78 -2.88
N GLN A 214 -19.30 2.81 -2.10
CA GLN A 214 -20.11 2.01 -1.20
C GLN A 214 -19.42 1.85 0.16
N LEU A 215 -19.63 2.83 1.05
CA LEU A 215 -18.95 2.96 2.34
C LEU A 215 -19.17 1.77 3.30
N ASP A 216 -20.25 1.03 3.12
CA ASP A 216 -20.65 -0.09 3.97
C ASP A 216 -20.07 -1.45 3.52
N GLU A 217 -19.37 -1.50 2.38
CA GLU A 217 -18.72 -2.68 1.81
C GLU A 217 -17.18 -2.57 1.81
N ASP A 218 -16.50 -3.71 1.94
CA ASP A 218 -15.03 -3.82 1.88
C ASP A 218 -14.60 -4.08 0.43
N VAL A 219 -13.54 -3.41 -0.04
CA VAL A 219 -12.97 -3.55 -1.39
C VAL A 219 -12.69 -5.02 -1.72
N ARG A 220 -12.21 -5.82 -0.75
CA ARG A 220 -11.94 -7.24 -0.95
C ARG A 220 -13.15 -8.01 -1.44
N ARG A 221 -14.37 -7.65 -1.02
CA ARG A 221 -15.61 -8.33 -1.46
C ARG A 221 -15.85 -8.13 -2.96
N LEU A 222 -15.51 -6.97 -3.50
CA LEU A 222 -15.61 -6.67 -4.93
C LEU A 222 -14.67 -7.54 -5.79
N LEU A 223 -13.48 -7.85 -5.27
CA LEU A 223 -12.48 -8.70 -5.94
C LEU A 223 -12.91 -10.18 -6.05
N ARG A 224 -13.95 -10.58 -5.30
CA ARG A 224 -14.29 -11.99 -5.03
C ARG A 224 -15.68 -12.41 -5.50
N ARG A 225 -16.37 -11.57 -6.27
CA ARG A 225 -17.68 -11.97 -6.82
C ARG A 225 -17.48 -13.14 -7.78
N ARG A 226 -17.97 -14.33 -7.41
CA ARG A 226 -17.71 -15.60 -8.11
C ARG A 226 -18.67 -15.89 -9.26
N ALA A 227 -19.78 -15.16 -9.35
CA ALA A 227 -20.85 -15.39 -10.33
C ALA A 227 -21.04 -14.22 -11.31
N GLY A 228 -21.58 -14.53 -12.49
CA GLY A 228 -21.92 -13.57 -13.54
C GLY A 228 -20.71 -12.90 -14.20
N TYR A 229 -20.95 -11.78 -14.87
CA TYR A 229 -19.96 -10.97 -15.56
C TYR A 229 -18.83 -10.43 -14.67
N THR A 230 -18.97 -10.58 -13.34
CA THR A 230 -18.05 -10.04 -12.33
C THR A 230 -16.96 -11.02 -11.87
N SER A 231 -17.05 -12.29 -12.27
CA SER A 231 -16.05 -13.31 -11.95
C SER A 231 -14.84 -13.25 -12.86
N TYR A 232 -13.64 -13.32 -12.29
CA TYR A 232 -12.41 -13.34 -13.08
C TYR A 232 -12.32 -14.55 -13.99
N LYS A 233 -12.79 -15.74 -13.57
CA LYS A 233 -12.84 -16.93 -14.43
C LYS A 233 -13.65 -16.69 -15.71
N ASN A 234 -14.77 -15.97 -15.61
CA ASN A 234 -15.58 -15.63 -16.77
C ASN A 234 -14.93 -14.53 -17.63
N HIS A 235 -14.13 -13.63 -17.03
CA HIS A 235 -13.27 -12.73 -17.79
C HIS A 235 -12.17 -13.49 -18.54
N TRP A 236 -11.51 -14.44 -17.89
CA TRP A 236 -10.49 -15.30 -18.49
C TRP A 236 -11.03 -16.12 -19.67
N ILE A 237 -12.19 -16.76 -19.50
CA ILE A 237 -12.84 -17.50 -20.58
C ILE A 237 -13.15 -16.58 -21.77
N ARG A 238 -13.72 -15.39 -21.52
CA ARG A 238 -13.95 -14.40 -22.60
C ARG A 238 -12.67 -13.97 -23.28
N ASN A 239 -11.59 -13.77 -22.53
CA ASN A 239 -10.29 -13.42 -23.08
C ASN A 239 -9.78 -14.48 -24.07
N LEU A 240 -9.93 -15.76 -23.73
CA LEU A 240 -9.59 -16.86 -24.64
C LEU A 240 -10.41 -16.81 -25.94
N TYR A 241 -11.69 -16.43 -25.86
CA TYR A 241 -12.54 -16.28 -27.06
C TYR A 241 -12.22 -15.04 -27.90
N TYR A 242 -11.62 -14.00 -27.31
CA TYR A 242 -11.20 -12.81 -28.06
C TYR A 242 -9.92 -13.05 -28.89
N GLY A 243 -9.22 -14.18 -28.70
CA GLY A 243 -8.10 -14.58 -29.55
C GLY A 243 -6.81 -13.76 -29.35
N HIS A 244 -6.67 -13.05 -28.23
CA HIS A 244 -5.44 -12.31 -27.92
C HIS A 244 -4.26 -13.26 -27.69
N GLU A 245 -3.08 -12.89 -28.20
CA GLU A 245 -1.85 -13.61 -27.93
C GLU A 245 -1.55 -13.63 -26.43
N MET A 246 -1.20 -14.81 -25.91
CA MET A 246 -0.85 -14.98 -24.51
C MET A 246 0.64 -14.70 -24.32
N ASP A 247 0.96 -13.78 -23.42
CA ASP A 247 2.31 -13.46 -22.99
C ASP A 247 2.50 -13.77 -21.50
N GLU A 248 3.76 -13.82 -21.06
CA GLU A 248 4.10 -14.07 -19.65
C GLU A 248 3.48 -13.02 -18.71
N GLU A 249 3.41 -11.76 -19.15
CA GLU A 249 2.84 -10.63 -18.40
C GLU A 249 1.38 -10.88 -18.04
N LEU A 250 0.57 -11.21 -19.05
CA LEU A 250 -0.83 -11.49 -18.90
C LEU A 250 -1.02 -12.74 -18.04
N LEU A 251 -0.23 -13.80 -18.23
CA LEU A 251 -0.30 -15.00 -17.38
C LEU A 251 0.01 -14.68 -15.91
N CYS A 252 1.05 -13.92 -15.63
CA CYS A 252 1.42 -13.50 -14.28
C CYS A 252 0.32 -12.65 -13.62
N THR A 253 -0.18 -11.66 -14.38
CA THR A 253 -1.28 -10.79 -13.94
C THR A 253 -2.54 -11.61 -13.66
N SER A 254 -2.84 -12.57 -14.52
CA SER A 254 -3.99 -13.47 -14.41
C SER A 254 -3.86 -14.40 -13.21
N MET A 255 -2.65 -14.87 -12.91
CA MET A 255 -2.36 -15.67 -11.72
C MET A 255 -2.72 -14.92 -10.44
N ILE A 256 -2.27 -13.67 -10.32
CA ILE A 256 -2.59 -12.82 -9.17
C ILE A 256 -4.09 -12.53 -9.13
N ALA A 257 -4.73 -12.20 -10.25
CA ALA A 257 -6.17 -11.97 -10.30
C ALA A 257 -7.00 -13.20 -9.89
N PHE A 258 -6.61 -14.41 -10.34
CA PHE A 258 -7.21 -15.66 -9.87
C PHE A 258 -7.07 -15.82 -8.36
N ALA A 259 -5.90 -15.49 -7.79
CA ALA A 259 -5.67 -15.54 -6.35
C ALA A 259 -6.56 -14.55 -5.59
N ARG A 260 -6.71 -13.31 -6.07
CA ARG A 260 -7.64 -12.32 -5.48
C ARG A 260 -9.09 -12.80 -5.52
N SER A 261 -9.45 -13.62 -6.52
CA SER A 261 -10.76 -14.28 -6.64
C SER A 261 -10.89 -15.63 -5.89
N SER A 262 -9.85 -16.08 -5.18
CA SER A 262 -9.78 -17.35 -4.42
C SER A 262 -9.70 -18.64 -5.25
N SER A 263 -9.22 -18.60 -6.50
CA SER A 263 -9.20 -19.80 -7.36
C SER A 263 -7.81 -20.44 -7.48
N VAL A 264 -7.41 -21.20 -6.44
CA VAL A 264 -6.17 -22.01 -6.48
C VAL A 264 -6.22 -23.03 -7.62
N TYR A 265 -7.39 -23.64 -7.86
CA TYR A 265 -7.60 -24.61 -8.94
C TYR A 265 -7.32 -23.98 -10.31
N SER A 266 -7.82 -22.77 -10.57
CA SER A 266 -7.57 -22.09 -11.84
C SER A 266 -6.10 -21.79 -12.06
N ILE A 267 -5.38 -21.38 -11.01
CA ILE A 267 -3.93 -21.15 -11.11
C ILE A 267 -3.20 -22.46 -11.47
N LYS A 268 -3.50 -23.55 -10.75
CA LYS A 268 -2.88 -24.86 -10.98
C LYS A 268 -3.15 -25.39 -12.39
N LYS A 269 -4.43 -25.44 -12.80
CA LYS A 269 -4.82 -26.05 -14.06
C LYS A 269 -4.64 -25.15 -15.27
N LEU A 270 -5.15 -23.91 -15.21
CA LEU A 270 -5.23 -23.04 -16.39
C LEU A 270 -3.94 -22.29 -16.68
N ILE A 271 -3.04 -22.14 -15.71
CA ILE A 271 -1.78 -21.40 -15.89
C ILE A 271 -0.59 -22.35 -15.75
N LEU A 272 -0.38 -22.90 -14.55
CA LEU A 272 0.81 -23.70 -14.25
C LEU A 272 0.87 -24.97 -15.11
N GLU A 273 -0.21 -25.74 -15.20
CA GLU A 273 -0.24 -26.98 -15.98
C GLU A 273 -0.38 -26.71 -17.50
N SER A 274 -1.36 -25.91 -17.93
CA SER A 274 -1.60 -25.66 -19.36
C SER A 274 -0.43 -24.99 -20.10
N TYR A 275 0.20 -23.97 -19.51
CA TYR A 275 1.24 -23.18 -20.19
C TYR A 275 2.65 -23.60 -19.80
N TYR A 276 2.89 -23.86 -18.51
CA TYR A 276 4.23 -24.18 -18.01
C TYR A 276 4.46 -25.68 -17.80
N GLY A 277 3.45 -26.54 -17.95
CA GLY A 277 3.58 -27.98 -17.70
C GLY A 277 3.94 -28.32 -16.24
N ILE A 278 3.66 -27.42 -15.30
CA ILE A 278 3.97 -27.60 -13.88
C ILE A 278 2.77 -28.24 -13.19
N VAL A 279 2.99 -29.42 -12.61
CA VAL A 279 1.95 -30.19 -11.93
C VAL A 279 2.19 -30.12 -10.41
N VAL A 280 1.12 -29.77 -9.68
CA VAL A 280 1.14 -29.70 -8.21
C VAL A 280 0.24 -30.80 -7.66
N THR A 281 0.85 -31.84 -7.11
CA THR A 281 0.17 -32.97 -6.46
C THR A 281 0.26 -32.87 -4.94
N THR A 282 -0.72 -33.46 -4.27
CA THR A 282 -0.70 -33.66 -2.81
C THR A 282 -0.24 -35.09 -2.56
N THR A 283 0.76 -35.29 -1.70
CA THR A 283 1.26 -36.61 -1.31
C THR A 283 0.32 -37.26 -0.30
N GLU A 284 0.42 -38.58 -0.13
CA GLU A 284 -0.41 -39.36 0.80
C GLU A 284 -0.25 -38.89 2.26
N GLU A 285 0.95 -38.43 2.63
CA GLU A 285 1.25 -37.83 3.94
C GLU A 285 0.71 -36.39 4.12
N GLY A 286 -0.05 -35.86 3.15
CA GLY A 286 -0.55 -34.48 3.16
C GLY A 286 0.50 -33.42 2.78
N GLY A 287 1.69 -33.86 2.36
CA GLY A 287 2.71 -33.02 1.77
C GLY A 287 2.32 -32.52 0.37
N VAL A 288 3.02 -31.50 -0.10
CA VAL A 288 2.84 -30.94 -1.45
C VAL A 288 4.08 -31.24 -2.28
N GLN A 289 3.90 -31.85 -3.45
CA GLN A 289 4.95 -32.11 -4.43
C GLN A 289 4.72 -31.30 -5.70
N VAL A 290 5.78 -30.74 -6.25
CA VAL A 290 5.77 -29.95 -7.49
C VAL A 290 6.70 -30.66 -8.49
N SER A 291 6.23 -30.86 -9.72
CA SER A 291 6.98 -31.54 -10.77
C SER A 291 6.64 -31.00 -12.16
N GLY A 292 7.39 -31.43 -13.18
CA GLY A 292 7.16 -31.08 -14.58
C GLY A 292 8.00 -29.89 -15.07
N GLY A 293 7.41 -29.03 -15.89
CA GLY A 293 8.08 -27.90 -16.52
C GLY A 293 8.32 -28.12 -18.01
N ARG A 294 7.79 -27.21 -18.83
CA ARG A 294 7.95 -27.18 -20.29
C ARG A 294 9.23 -26.43 -20.67
N ASP A 295 9.92 -26.89 -21.71
CA ASP A 295 11.05 -26.14 -22.28
C ASP A 295 10.55 -25.05 -23.25
N PHE A 296 11.17 -23.88 -23.18
CA PHE A 296 10.82 -22.72 -23.99
C PHE A 296 11.97 -22.35 -24.91
N ALA A 297 11.65 -22.03 -26.17
CA ALA A 297 12.60 -21.40 -27.08
C ALA A 297 13.05 -20.03 -26.53
N HIS A 298 14.24 -19.58 -26.93
CA HIS A 298 14.86 -18.36 -26.38
C HIS A 298 13.99 -17.10 -26.57
N ASN A 299 13.26 -17.03 -27.69
CA ASN A 299 12.38 -15.91 -28.09
C ASN A 299 10.91 -16.13 -27.74
N SER A 300 10.56 -17.14 -26.94
CA SER A 300 9.16 -17.38 -26.59
C SER A 300 8.61 -16.27 -25.68
N PRO A 301 7.45 -15.65 -25.99
CA PRO A 301 6.81 -14.66 -25.12
C PRO A 301 6.29 -15.25 -23.81
N LEU A 302 6.28 -16.57 -23.68
CA LEU A 302 5.87 -17.33 -22.50
C LEU A 302 7.05 -17.78 -21.63
N LYS A 303 8.29 -17.45 -22.03
CA LYS A 303 9.48 -17.86 -21.29
C LYS A 303 9.43 -17.27 -19.87
N PRO A 304 9.56 -18.10 -18.83
CA PRO A 304 9.61 -17.62 -17.45
C PRO A 304 10.73 -16.59 -17.21
N THR A 305 10.39 -15.51 -16.54
CA THR A 305 11.28 -14.46 -16.05
C THR A 305 11.08 -14.28 -14.54
N PRO A 306 11.81 -13.37 -13.87
CA PRO A 306 11.56 -13.07 -12.47
C PRO A 306 10.14 -12.60 -12.16
N ARG A 307 9.39 -12.14 -13.18
CA ARG A 307 7.97 -11.78 -13.06
C ARG A 307 7.11 -12.97 -12.61
N LEU A 308 7.37 -14.16 -13.14
CA LEU A 308 6.66 -15.37 -12.75
C LEU A 308 6.91 -15.72 -11.28
N LEU A 309 8.15 -15.61 -10.81
CA LEU A 309 8.52 -15.85 -9.40
C LEU A 309 7.77 -14.89 -8.47
N HIS A 310 7.73 -13.61 -8.82
CA HIS A 310 6.99 -12.60 -8.07
C HIS A 310 5.48 -12.90 -8.07
N ALA A 311 4.91 -13.28 -9.22
CA ALA A 311 3.49 -13.61 -9.33
C ALA A 311 3.10 -14.83 -8.50
N ILE A 312 3.95 -15.86 -8.43
CA ILE A 312 3.76 -17.03 -7.54
C ILE A 312 3.69 -16.57 -6.09
N VAL A 313 4.64 -15.75 -5.64
CA VAL A 313 4.67 -15.26 -4.25
C VAL A 313 3.45 -14.39 -3.93
N GLU A 314 3.07 -13.46 -4.79
CA GLU A 314 1.89 -12.61 -4.58
C GLU A 314 0.59 -13.43 -4.61
N ALA A 315 0.44 -14.36 -5.55
CA ALA A 315 -0.75 -15.19 -5.69
C ALA A 315 -0.93 -16.11 -4.46
N PHE A 316 0.03 -16.98 -4.17
CA PHE A 316 -0.08 -17.92 -3.06
C PHE A 316 0.03 -17.24 -1.70
N GLY A 317 0.82 -16.16 -1.60
CA GLY A 317 0.91 -15.32 -0.41
C GLY A 317 -0.42 -14.70 -0.02
N SER A 318 -1.15 -14.13 -0.99
CA SER A 318 -2.46 -13.50 -0.74
C SER A 318 -3.52 -14.45 -0.19
N MET A 319 -3.45 -15.72 -0.59
CA MET A 319 -4.34 -16.79 -0.13
C MET A 319 -3.84 -17.46 1.15
N SER A 320 -2.68 -17.05 1.69
CA SER A 320 -1.94 -17.68 2.79
C SER A 320 -1.62 -19.16 2.54
N HIS A 321 -1.20 -19.49 1.32
CA HIS A 321 -0.60 -20.76 0.95
C HIS A 321 0.93 -20.63 0.89
N ILE A 322 1.54 -20.13 1.98
CA ILE A 322 2.97 -19.78 2.03
C ILE A 322 3.85 -20.97 1.67
N VAL A 323 3.63 -22.14 2.27
CA VAL A 323 4.44 -23.35 2.02
C VAL A 323 4.41 -23.77 0.55
N LEU A 324 3.23 -23.78 -0.08
CA LEU A 324 3.09 -24.10 -1.50
C LEU A 324 3.77 -23.03 -2.37
N GLY A 325 3.63 -21.75 -2.02
CA GLY A 325 4.31 -20.64 -2.68
C GLY A 325 5.83 -20.78 -2.64
N THR A 326 6.41 -21.09 -1.47
CA THR A 326 7.85 -21.30 -1.30
C THR A 326 8.35 -22.50 -2.11
N LYS A 327 7.62 -23.62 -2.11
CA LYS A 327 7.97 -24.81 -2.92
C LYS A 327 7.93 -24.52 -4.41
N LEU A 328 6.91 -23.80 -4.89
CA LEU A 328 6.81 -23.39 -6.29
C LEU A 328 7.91 -22.40 -6.67
N LEU A 329 8.21 -21.44 -5.80
CA LEU A 329 9.28 -20.46 -6.01
C LEU A 329 10.63 -21.16 -6.22
N ASP A 330 10.99 -22.06 -5.30
CA ASP A 330 12.23 -22.83 -5.37
C ASP A 330 12.28 -23.73 -6.61
N PHE A 331 11.20 -24.45 -6.90
CA PHE A 331 11.10 -25.30 -8.08
C PHE A 331 11.27 -24.53 -9.39
N VAL A 332 10.54 -23.41 -9.56
CA VAL A 332 10.59 -22.61 -10.80
C VAL A 332 11.95 -21.93 -10.95
N SER A 333 12.52 -21.42 -9.87
CA SER A 333 13.87 -20.84 -9.88
C SER A 333 14.91 -21.85 -10.38
N ARG A 334 14.88 -23.09 -9.87
CA ARG A 334 15.81 -24.15 -10.29
C ARG A 334 15.52 -24.68 -11.70
N ARG A 335 14.25 -24.91 -12.06
CA ARG A 335 13.86 -25.51 -13.36
C ARG A 335 14.21 -24.62 -14.55
N TYR A 336 14.14 -23.30 -14.37
CA TYR A 336 14.40 -22.32 -15.42
C TYR A 336 15.69 -21.52 -15.23
N GLY A 337 16.46 -21.78 -14.16
CA GLY A 337 17.71 -21.08 -13.87
C GLY A 337 17.55 -19.59 -13.58
N ILE A 338 16.47 -19.20 -12.91
CA ILE A 338 16.13 -17.79 -12.64
C ILE A 338 16.50 -17.45 -11.20
N ALA A 339 17.42 -16.50 -11.01
CA ALA A 339 17.75 -15.99 -9.68
C ALA A 339 16.53 -15.31 -9.04
N ILE A 340 16.28 -15.60 -7.76
CA ILE A 340 15.16 -15.01 -7.02
C ILE A 340 15.54 -13.56 -6.64
N PRO A 341 14.84 -12.53 -7.15
CA PRO A 341 15.17 -11.14 -6.82
C PRO A 341 14.86 -10.82 -5.37
N HIS A 342 15.58 -9.83 -4.83
CA HIS A 342 15.33 -9.25 -3.50
C HIS A 342 13.84 -8.91 -3.27
N GLU A 343 13.19 -8.23 -4.23
CA GLU A 343 11.78 -7.85 -4.11
C GLU A 343 10.83 -9.05 -3.95
N THR A 344 11.19 -10.21 -4.50
CA THR A 344 10.41 -11.44 -4.37
C THR A 344 10.59 -12.04 -2.97
N TRP A 345 11.80 -12.01 -2.42
CA TRP A 345 12.07 -12.39 -1.03
C TRP A 345 11.35 -11.48 -0.03
N SER A 346 11.46 -10.16 -0.18
CA SER A 346 10.75 -9.18 0.66
C SER A 346 9.24 -9.35 0.58
N SER A 347 8.70 -9.63 -0.62
CA SER A 347 7.28 -9.96 -0.80
C SER A 347 6.87 -11.24 -0.07
N LEU A 348 7.68 -12.30 -0.14
CA LEU A 348 7.42 -13.57 0.54
C LEU A 348 7.46 -13.40 2.07
N LEU A 349 8.45 -12.68 2.60
CA LEU A 349 8.55 -12.33 4.02
C LEU A 349 7.32 -11.52 4.47
N SER A 350 6.92 -10.53 3.69
CA SER A 350 5.75 -9.68 3.95
C SER A 350 4.45 -10.49 4.01
N TRP A 351 4.20 -11.37 3.04
CA TRP A 351 3.01 -12.23 3.02
C TRP A 351 2.97 -13.23 4.18
N THR A 352 4.13 -13.77 4.54
CA THR A 352 4.30 -14.68 5.67
C THR A 352 3.94 -13.97 6.97
N TYR A 353 4.42 -12.74 7.15
CA TYR A 353 4.10 -11.91 8.31
C TYR A 353 2.62 -11.51 8.37
N VAL A 354 2.03 -11.08 7.25
CA VAL A 354 0.59 -10.76 7.18
C VAL A 354 -0.23 -11.98 7.59
N SER A 355 0.09 -13.16 7.07
CA SER A 355 -0.59 -14.42 7.38
C SER A 355 -0.44 -14.83 8.86
N ALA A 356 0.73 -14.58 9.47
CA ALA A 356 0.99 -14.86 10.88
C ALA A 356 0.37 -13.84 11.86
N SER A 357 -0.10 -12.69 11.36
CA SER A 357 -0.60 -11.60 12.20
C SER A 357 -1.99 -11.88 12.82
N LYS A 358 -2.28 -11.23 13.97
CA LYS A 358 -3.37 -11.63 14.88
C LYS A 358 -4.83 -11.46 14.41
N PRO A 359 -5.23 -10.67 13.39
CA PRO A 359 -6.57 -10.86 12.83
C PRO A 359 -6.61 -12.01 11.81
N PHE A 360 -5.58 -12.16 10.98
CA PHE A 360 -5.56 -13.14 9.89
C PHE A 360 -5.39 -14.56 10.40
N LYS A 361 -4.37 -14.82 11.23
CA LYS A 361 -4.14 -16.14 11.83
C LYS A 361 -5.38 -16.63 12.59
N ARG A 362 -5.90 -15.81 13.51
CA ARG A 362 -7.03 -16.19 14.36
C ARG A 362 -8.29 -16.51 13.57
N THR A 363 -8.59 -15.72 12.54
CA THR A 363 -9.76 -15.97 11.70
C THR A 363 -9.55 -17.22 10.83
N ARG A 364 -8.33 -17.48 10.36
CA ARG A 364 -7.97 -18.70 9.62
C ARG A 364 -8.09 -19.95 10.47
N ASP A 365 -7.63 -19.90 11.71
CA ASP A 365 -7.73 -21.02 12.66
C ASP A 365 -9.20 -21.36 12.96
N ILE A 366 -10.08 -20.35 13.08
CA ILE A 366 -11.53 -20.57 13.23
C ILE A 366 -12.12 -21.28 11.99
N HIS A 367 -11.68 -20.90 10.79
CA HIS A 367 -12.18 -21.45 9.54
C HIS A 367 -11.73 -22.91 9.33
N THR A 368 -10.42 -23.15 9.38
CA THR A 368 -9.78 -24.41 8.94
C THR A 368 -9.48 -25.38 10.09
N GLY A 369 -9.50 -24.94 11.34
CA GLY A 369 -9.18 -25.79 12.48
C GLY A 369 -7.77 -26.38 12.39
N SER A 370 -7.66 -27.70 12.45
CA SER A 370 -6.37 -28.43 12.38
C SER A 370 -5.74 -28.46 10.98
N LEU A 371 -6.49 -28.16 9.91
CA LEU A 371 -6.00 -28.10 8.52
C LEU A 371 -5.51 -26.69 8.16
N SER A 372 -5.10 -25.91 9.16
CA SER A 372 -4.81 -24.50 8.99
C SER A 372 -3.53 -24.29 8.19
N THR A 373 -3.63 -23.58 7.07
CA THR A 373 -2.47 -23.00 6.38
C THR A 373 -1.93 -21.77 7.13
N ALA A 374 -2.36 -21.53 8.37
CA ALA A 374 -1.92 -20.41 9.16
C ALA A 374 -0.43 -20.49 9.46
N THR A 375 0.24 -19.44 9.04
CA THR A 375 1.65 -19.22 9.29
C THR A 375 1.89 -18.83 10.75
N SER A 376 3.04 -19.22 11.27
CA SER A 376 3.53 -18.87 12.59
C SER A 376 4.59 -17.76 12.51
N ALA A 377 4.89 -17.15 13.66
CA ALA A 377 6.02 -16.23 13.75
C ALA A 377 7.37 -16.94 13.57
N ALA A 378 7.44 -18.27 13.71
CA ALA A 378 8.66 -19.04 13.46
C ALA A 378 8.93 -19.13 11.96
N ASP A 379 7.89 -19.31 11.14
CA ASP A 379 8.03 -19.35 9.68
C ASP A 379 8.54 -18.00 9.12
N VAL A 380 8.12 -16.88 9.72
CA VAL A 380 8.65 -15.55 9.38
C VAL A 380 10.15 -15.46 9.64
N ARG A 381 10.63 -16.00 10.78
CA ARG A 381 12.06 -16.06 11.08
C ARG A 381 12.80 -16.98 10.12
N HIS A 382 12.25 -18.15 9.83
CA HIS A 382 12.87 -19.07 8.89
C HIS A 382 13.09 -18.44 7.52
N ILE A 383 12.09 -17.72 6.98
CA ILE A 383 12.24 -17.03 5.69
C ILE A 383 13.27 -15.90 5.78
N TRP A 384 13.29 -15.15 6.88
CA TRP A 384 14.33 -14.14 7.13
C TRP A 384 15.74 -14.75 7.13
N ASP A 385 15.92 -15.86 7.85
CA ASP A 385 17.21 -16.54 7.96
C ASP A 385 17.65 -17.07 6.59
N VAL A 386 16.74 -17.67 5.82
CA VAL A 386 17.03 -18.16 4.45
C VAL A 386 17.40 -17.02 3.50
N MET A 387 16.68 -15.89 3.52
CA MET A 387 16.99 -14.80 2.59
C MET A 387 18.30 -14.09 2.93
N THR A 388 18.69 -14.05 4.21
CA THR A 388 19.90 -13.35 4.67
C THR A 388 21.15 -14.23 4.71
N ALA A 389 20.98 -15.55 4.79
CA ALA A 389 22.07 -16.51 4.74
C ALA A 389 22.55 -16.80 3.31
N GLU A 390 23.71 -17.46 3.21
CA GLU A 390 24.19 -18.07 1.99
C GLU A 390 23.18 -19.13 1.50
N PRO A 391 22.84 -19.21 0.20
CA PRO A 391 23.50 -18.56 -0.95
C PRO A 391 22.95 -17.19 -1.35
N TYR A 392 21.87 -16.69 -0.72
CA TYR A 392 21.14 -15.53 -1.23
C TYR A 392 21.72 -14.19 -0.76
N ASN A 393 22.22 -14.11 0.48
CA ASN A 393 22.90 -12.93 1.06
C ASN A 393 22.18 -11.60 0.79
N ILE A 394 20.85 -11.58 0.90
CA ILE A 394 20.03 -10.41 0.57
C ILE A 394 20.15 -9.36 1.68
N THR A 395 20.52 -8.13 1.32
CA THR A 395 20.52 -6.98 2.23
C THR A 395 19.09 -6.51 2.51
N PRO A 396 18.57 -6.64 3.76
CA PRO A 396 17.17 -6.32 4.05
C PRO A 396 16.86 -4.83 3.98
N THR A 397 15.65 -4.48 3.53
CA THR A 397 15.15 -3.10 3.60
C THR A 397 14.65 -2.75 5.00
N LEU A 398 14.35 -1.46 5.24
CA LEU A 398 13.64 -1.01 6.44
C LEU A 398 12.28 -1.72 6.62
N ALA A 399 11.56 -2.00 5.51
CA ALA A 399 10.28 -2.70 5.56
C ALA A 399 10.45 -4.17 5.99
N ASP A 400 11.53 -4.81 5.56
CA ASP A 400 11.87 -6.18 5.98
C ASP A 400 12.29 -6.21 7.46
N LEU A 401 13.11 -5.24 7.89
CA LEU A 401 13.47 -5.04 9.30
C LEU A 401 12.24 -4.80 10.19
N ASP A 402 11.26 -4.03 9.70
CA ASP A 402 9.99 -3.80 10.41
C ASP A 402 9.24 -5.10 10.69
N ILE A 403 9.19 -6.00 9.71
CA ILE A 403 8.59 -7.32 9.86
C ILE A 403 9.39 -8.15 10.88
N TYR A 404 10.71 -8.22 10.72
CA TYR A 404 11.57 -9.03 11.56
C TYR A 404 11.56 -8.59 13.03
N ILE A 405 11.77 -7.31 13.31
CA ILE A 405 11.81 -6.76 14.66
C ILE A 405 10.44 -6.90 15.35
N LYS A 406 9.33 -6.61 14.65
CA LYS A 406 7.99 -6.85 15.20
C LYS A 406 7.76 -8.33 15.53
N THR A 407 8.28 -9.24 14.71
CA THR A 407 8.19 -10.68 14.94
C THR A 407 8.99 -11.09 16.19
N LEU A 408 10.21 -10.61 16.35
CA LEU A 408 11.03 -10.84 17.55
C LEU A 408 10.37 -10.32 18.83
N ILE A 409 9.82 -9.10 18.80
CA ILE A 409 9.10 -8.52 19.94
C ILE A 409 7.86 -9.35 20.30
N ASN A 410 7.12 -9.84 19.29
CA ASN A 410 5.97 -10.71 19.51
C ASN A 410 6.35 -12.07 20.12
N GLN A 411 7.50 -12.60 19.75
CA GLN A 411 8.10 -13.82 20.32
C GLN A 411 8.83 -13.60 21.64
N ARG A 412 8.88 -12.34 22.12
CA ARG A 412 9.58 -11.94 23.36
C ARG A 412 11.11 -12.15 23.30
N SER A 413 11.68 -12.23 22.11
CA SER A 413 13.13 -12.25 21.89
C SER A 413 13.69 -10.83 21.91
N PHE A 414 13.58 -10.16 23.07
CA PHE A 414 13.88 -8.74 23.19
C PHE A 414 15.36 -8.41 22.94
N GLY A 415 16.29 -9.27 23.36
CA GLY A 415 17.72 -9.07 23.14
C GLY A 415 18.08 -9.01 21.65
N HIS A 416 17.58 -9.97 20.86
CA HIS A 416 17.77 -9.97 19.41
C HIS A 416 17.10 -8.76 18.75
N ALA A 417 15.91 -8.37 19.21
CA ALA A 417 15.23 -7.19 18.68
C ALA A 417 16.04 -5.90 18.92
N ILE A 418 16.57 -5.71 20.12
CA ILE A 418 17.42 -4.56 20.46
C ILE A 418 18.71 -4.57 19.64
N THR A 419 19.33 -5.73 19.49
CA THR A 419 20.57 -5.89 18.70
C THR A 419 20.33 -5.55 17.23
N ALA A 420 19.21 -6.01 16.66
CA ALA A 420 18.84 -5.68 15.29
C ALA A 420 18.56 -4.18 15.09
N ILE A 421 17.90 -3.54 16.06
CA ILE A 421 17.68 -2.08 16.05
C ILE A 421 19.03 -1.34 16.02
N ARG A 422 19.93 -1.67 16.95
CA ARG A 422 21.25 -1.03 17.06
C ARG A 422 22.11 -1.23 15.81
N THR A 423 22.16 -2.47 15.30
CA THR A 423 23.11 -2.85 14.24
C THR A 423 22.65 -2.40 12.86
N HIS A 424 21.34 -2.41 12.59
CA HIS A 424 20.81 -2.18 11.24
C HIS A 424 19.95 -0.91 11.15
N ALA A 425 19.02 -0.72 12.07
CA ALA A 425 18.02 0.36 11.94
C ALA A 425 18.58 1.74 12.28
N ILE A 426 19.43 1.86 13.30
CA ILE A 426 20.03 3.13 13.71
C ILE A 426 20.98 3.67 12.62
N PRO A 427 21.93 2.89 12.07
CA PRO A 427 22.78 3.38 10.98
C PRO A 427 21.99 3.84 9.76
N LEU A 428 20.93 3.10 9.39
CA LEU A 428 20.02 3.49 8.31
C LEU A 428 19.33 4.84 8.61
N TYR A 429 18.83 5.02 9.83
CA TYR A 429 18.20 6.28 10.23
C TYR A 429 19.19 7.45 10.19
N THR A 430 20.41 7.26 10.68
CA THR A 430 21.47 8.28 10.62
C THR A 430 21.79 8.69 9.17
N SER A 431 21.88 7.73 8.25
CA SER A 431 22.07 7.99 6.82
C SER A 431 20.91 8.78 6.21
N LEU A 432 19.67 8.49 6.60
CA LEU A 432 18.48 9.24 6.16
C LEU A 432 18.47 10.67 6.71
N CYS A 433 18.91 10.88 7.96
CA CYS A 433 19.07 12.21 8.54
C CYS A 433 20.10 13.04 7.76
N GLN A 434 21.27 12.47 7.47
CA GLN A 434 22.30 13.12 6.64
C GLN A 434 21.77 13.47 5.25
N THR A 435 21.10 12.52 4.58
CA THR A 435 20.50 12.74 3.26
C THR A 435 19.49 13.89 3.27
N HIS A 436 18.67 13.98 4.32
CA HIS A 436 17.71 15.07 4.47
C HIS A 436 18.41 16.41 4.72
N GLN A 437 19.43 16.46 5.58
CA GLN A 437 20.21 17.67 5.84
C GLN A 437 20.88 18.17 4.56
N THR A 438 21.50 17.29 3.77
CA THR A 438 22.10 17.64 2.47
C THR A 438 21.04 18.16 1.49
N ALA A 439 19.88 17.50 1.40
CA ALA A 439 18.81 17.93 0.50
C ALA A 439 18.18 19.28 0.92
N LEU A 440 18.10 19.56 2.22
CA LEU A 440 17.65 20.85 2.76
C LEU A 440 18.68 21.95 2.44
N ALA A 441 19.96 21.69 2.66
CA ALA A 441 21.02 22.64 2.32
C ALA A 441 21.06 22.95 0.81
N ASP A 442 20.93 21.92 -0.04
CA ASP A 442 20.85 22.07 -1.51
C ASP A 442 19.65 22.94 -1.92
N GLU A 443 18.47 22.71 -1.35
CA GLU A 443 17.29 23.53 -1.62
C GLU A 443 17.49 25.00 -1.20
N VAL A 444 18.02 25.24 0.00
CA VAL A 444 18.28 26.60 0.50
C VAL A 444 19.29 27.33 -0.39
N LEU A 445 20.38 26.67 -0.78
CA LEU A 445 21.41 27.24 -1.66
C LEU A 445 20.87 27.55 -3.06
N GLN A 446 20.06 26.65 -3.64
CA GLN A 446 19.45 26.89 -4.94
C GLN A 446 18.44 28.04 -4.89
N LEU A 447 17.65 28.14 -3.82
CA LEU A 447 16.70 29.23 -3.62
C LEU A 447 17.40 30.58 -3.47
N ASP A 448 18.57 30.61 -2.84
CA ASP A 448 19.39 31.82 -2.72
C ASP A 448 20.07 32.20 -4.05
N ALA A 449 20.74 31.24 -4.71
CA ALA A 449 21.45 31.48 -5.96
C ALA A 449 20.53 31.89 -7.12
N LEU A 450 19.34 31.30 -7.19
CA LEU A 450 18.37 31.55 -8.26
C LEU A 450 17.48 32.77 -8.00
N TYR A 451 17.65 33.44 -6.86
CA TYR A 451 16.82 34.58 -6.46
C TYR A 451 16.88 35.75 -7.47
N SER A 452 18.04 35.99 -8.07
CA SER A 452 18.25 37.10 -9.02
C SER A 452 17.82 36.76 -10.45
N ILE A 453 17.54 35.49 -10.76
CA ILE A 453 17.29 34.99 -12.12
C ILE A 453 15.84 34.50 -12.22
N SER A 454 14.91 35.42 -12.53
CA SER A 454 13.50 35.06 -12.81
C SER A 454 13.37 34.41 -14.19
N THR A 455 13.66 33.12 -14.28
CA THR A 455 13.48 32.31 -15.51
C THR A 455 12.69 31.04 -15.22
N ALA A 456 11.98 30.51 -16.23
CA ALA A 456 11.26 29.24 -16.11
C ALA A 456 12.18 28.06 -15.71
N HIS A 457 13.46 28.12 -16.11
CA HIS A 457 14.48 27.15 -15.75
C HIS A 457 14.81 27.19 -14.25
N ALA A 458 14.96 28.38 -13.66
CA ALA A 458 15.18 28.56 -12.23
C ALA A 458 14.04 27.95 -11.39
N SER A 459 12.78 28.20 -11.76
CA SER A 459 11.61 27.59 -11.11
C SER A 459 11.60 26.05 -11.21
N SER A 460 12.15 25.48 -12.28
CA SER A 460 12.27 24.03 -12.47
C SER A 460 13.30 23.41 -11.55
N LEU A 461 14.49 24.00 -11.45
CA LEU A 461 15.55 23.55 -10.56
C LEU A 461 15.10 23.57 -9.09
N THR A 462 14.55 24.71 -8.64
CA THR A 462 14.00 24.85 -7.29
C THR A 462 12.96 23.77 -6.98
N SER A 463 12.04 23.50 -7.91
CA SER A 463 11.00 22.51 -7.68
C SER A 463 11.54 21.08 -7.55
N ARG A 464 12.61 20.75 -8.28
CA ARG A 464 13.29 19.45 -8.16
C ARG A 464 14.00 19.34 -6.81
N ALA A 465 14.66 20.40 -6.35
CA ALA A 465 15.27 20.45 -5.03
C ALA A 465 14.22 20.30 -3.92
N THR A 466 13.11 21.05 -3.98
CA THR A 466 11.97 20.91 -3.06
C THR A 466 11.41 19.49 -3.04
N PHE A 467 11.27 18.85 -4.21
CA PHE A 467 10.80 17.47 -4.28
C PHE A 467 11.76 16.50 -3.60
N ARG A 468 13.07 16.63 -3.87
CA ARG A 468 14.11 15.80 -3.23
C ARG A 468 14.13 15.97 -1.72
N ARG A 469 14.09 17.20 -1.21
CA ARG A 469 14.01 17.47 0.24
C ARG A 469 12.75 16.85 0.84
N ARG A 470 11.57 17.06 0.25
CA ARG A 470 10.30 16.49 0.73
C ARG A 470 10.34 14.97 0.77
N LYS A 471 10.94 14.32 -0.23
CA LYS A 471 11.11 12.86 -0.25
C LYS A 471 12.08 12.38 0.84
N ALA A 472 13.21 13.05 1.02
CA ALA A 472 14.17 12.72 2.08
C ALA A 472 13.57 12.91 3.48
N GLN A 473 12.84 14.01 3.70
CA GLN A 473 12.11 14.29 4.93
C GLN A 473 11.08 13.20 5.26
N LEU A 474 10.30 12.79 4.25
CA LEU A 474 9.32 11.72 4.40
C LEU A 474 9.97 10.40 4.82
N LEU A 475 11.08 10.01 4.20
CA LEU A 475 11.79 8.78 4.53
C LEU A 475 12.36 8.83 5.96
N LYS A 476 12.95 9.96 6.35
CA LYS A 476 13.39 10.22 7.74
C LYS A 476 12.25 10.04 8.73
N ASP A 477 11.11 10.69 8.49
CA ASP A 477 9.94 10.63 9.38
C ASP A 477 9.32 9.23 9.45
N HIS A 478 9.27 8.52 8.32
CA HIS A 478 8.81 7.13 8.26
C HIS A 478 9.70 6.20 9.09
N ALA A 479 11.03 6.33 8.95
CA ALA A 479 11.99 5.54 9.72
C ALA A 479 11.92 5.85 11.22
N HIS A 480 11.86 7.13 11.59
CA HIS A 480 11.71 7.55 12.99
C HIS A 480 10.47 6.94 13.64
N HIS A 481 9.30 7.08 12.99
CA HIS A 481 8.06 6.52 13.51
C HIS A 481 8.11 5.00 13.64
N THR A 482 8.73 4.33 12.67
CA THR A 482 8.86 2.88 12.67
C THR A 482 9.69 2.41 13.87
N ILE A 483 10.86 3.03 14.11
CA ILE A 483 11.72 2.74 15.27
C ILE A 483 11.00 3.05 16.59
N SER A 484 10.37 4.24 16.70
CA SER A 484 9.57 4.64 17.86
C SER A 484 8.44 3.66 18.17
N SER A 485 7.78 3.14 17.12
CA SER A 485 6.74 2.12 17.23
C SER A 485 7.29 0.80 17.79
N TRP A 486 8.48 0.37 17.35
CA TRP A 486 9.12 -0.84 17.88
C TRP A 486 9.47 -0.68 19.35
N LEU A 487 10.08 0.43 19.76
CA LEU A 487 10.45 0.68 21.15
C LEU A 487 9.21 0.76 22.05
N THR A 488 8.15 1.44 21.61
CA THR A 488 6.87 1.49 22.34
C THR A 488 6.25 0.10 22.48
N ARG A 489 6.27 -0.73 21.41
CA ARG A 489 5.78 -2.11 21.44
C ARG A 489 6.62 -3.00 22.34
N LEU A 490 7.94 -2.81 22.34
CA LEU A 490 8.88 -3.52 23.21
C LEU A 490 8.55 -3.22 24.66
N LEU A 491 8.45 -1.94 25.05
CA LEU A 491 8.09 -1.53 26.40
C LEU A 491 6.74 -2.11 26.83
N LYS A 492 5.72 -2.05 25.95
CA LYS A 492 4.39 -2.61 26.24
C LYS A 492 4.42 -4.14 26.43
N SER A 493 5.09 -4.86 25.52
CA SER A 493 5.18 -6.33 25.56
C SER A 493 5.97 -6.81 26.78
N ALA A 494 7.09 -6.14 27.08
CA ALA A 494 7.93 -6.45 28.21
C ALA A 494 7.25 -6.08 29.55
N SER A 495 6.47 -5.00 29.60
CA SER A 495 5.68 -4.60 30.79
C SER A 495 4.53 -5.56 31.11
N ALA A 496 3.96 -6.20 30.10
CA ALA A 496 2.85 -7.13 30.27
C ALA A 496 3.27 -8.47 30.91
N THR A 497 4.53 -8.87 30.74
CA THR A 497 5.00 -10.22 31.13
C THR A 497 5.61 -10.22 32.53
N LYS A 498 5.28 -11.18 33.40
CA LYS A 498 5.78 -11.22 34.80
C LYS A 498 7.28 -11.48 34.90
N TYR A 499 7.77 -12.47 34.15
CA TYR A 499 9.19 -12.85 34.15
C TYR A 499 10.11 -11.70 33.71
N THR A 500 9.75 -11.02 32.63
CA THR A 500 10.51 -9.87 32.10
C THR A 500 10.53 -8.68 33.04
N ARG A 501 9.44 -8.45 33.81
CA ARG A 501 9.36 -7.41 34.84
C ARG A 501 10.39 -7.56 35.94
N GLN A 502 10.76 -8.80 36.26
CA GLN A 502 11.73 -9.14 37.30
C GLN A 502 13.17 -9.24 36.76
N GLY A 503 13.32 -9.47 35.46
CA GLY A 503 14.61 -9.69 34.81
C GLY A 503 15.45 -8.42 34.57
N SER A 504 16.70 -8.65 34.17
CA SER A 504 17.70 -7.61 33.85
C SER A 504 17.27 -6.68 32.71
N LEU A 505 16.40 -7.13 31.81
CA LEU A 505 15.84 -6.32 30.72
C LEU A 505 15.18 -5.03 31.25
N MET A 506 14.38 -5.15 32.30
CA MET A 506 13.64 -4.02 32.87
C MET A 506 14.46 -3.14 33.81
N ARG A 507 15.46 -3.73 34.47
CA ARG A 507 16.30 -3.03 35.45
C ARG A 507 17.47 -2.29 34.83
N VAL A 508 18.03 -2.82 33.75
CA VAL A 508 19.29 -2.32 33.15
C VAL A 508 19.05 -1.91 31.70
N ARG A 509 18.63 -2.85 30.85
CA ARG A 509 18.58 -2.62 29.39
C ARG A 509 17.58 -1.55 28.97
N ILE A 510 16.40 -1.47 29.60
CA ILE A 510 15.41 -0.44 29.27
C ILE A 510 15.91 0.96 29.68
N PRO A 511 16.39 1.19 30.92
CA PRO A 511 17.09 2.43 31.25
C PRO A 511 18.21 2.78 30.28
N ASP A 512 19.08 1.83 29.92
CA ASP A 512 20.15 2.06 28.93
C ASP A 512 19.59 2.52 27.58
N LEU A 513 18.52 1.88 27.09
CA LEU A 513 17.88 2.26 25.83
C LEU A 513 17.27 3.66 25.86
N LEU A 514 16.75 4.08 27.01
CA LEU A 514 16.19 5.42 27.19
C LEU A 514 17.28 6.50 27.13
N LEU A 515 18.49 6.18 27.63
CA LEU A 515 19.66 7.06 27.55
C LEU A 515 20.30 7.04 26.16
N GLU A 516 20.35 5.87 25.52
CA GLU A 516 20.98 5.69 24.21
C GLU A 516 20.14 6.29 23.08
N PHE A 517 18.81 6.20 23.17
CA PHE A 517 17.88 6.55 22.09
C PHE A 517 16.74 7.49 22.53
N PRO A 518 17.05 8.63 23.17
CA PRO A 518 16.03 9.51 23.75
C PRO A 518 15.01 10.03 22.72
N ASP A 519 15.45 10.29 21.48
CA ASP A 519 14.66 10.93 20.42
C ASP A 519 13.48 10.11 19.91
N PHE A 520 13.49 8.79 20.14
CA PHE A 520 12.44 7.90 19.66
C PHE A 520 11.31 7.70 20.68
N PHE A 521 11.46 8.22 21.90
CA PHE A 521 10.44 8.12 22.94
C PHE A 521 9.58 9.38 23.01
N HIS A 522 8.33 9.21 23.43
CA HIS A 522 7.42 10.33 23.67
C HIS A 522 7.76 11.07 24.98
N HIS A 523 7.21 12.28 25.15
CA HIS A 523 7.39 13.12 26.34
C HIS A 523 7.12 12.39 27.66
N GLU A 524 6.12 11.52 27.67
CA GLU A 524 5.76 10.68 28.81
C GLU A 524 5.97 9.21 28.45
N ILE A 525 6.88 8.56 29.17
CA ILE A 525 7.23 7.16 28.99
C ILE A 525 6.68 6.39 30.17
N ARG A 526 5.87 5.37 29.87
CA ARG A 526 5.23 4.54 30.89
C ARG A 526 5.61 3.08 30.68
N TYR A 527 6.18 2.45 31.70
CA TYR A 527 6.45 1.01 31.70
C TYR A 527 6.29 0.43 33.11
N ARG A 528 6.20 -0.90 33.20
CA ARG A 528 5.98 -1.60 34.47
C ARG A 528 7.19 -2.46 34.81
N THR A 529 7.68 -2.36 36.04
CA THR A 529 8.73 -3.21 36.61
C THR A 529 8.11 -4.18 37.64
N ALA A 530 8.95 -5.00 38.28
CA ALA A 530 8.52 -5.82 39.42
C ALA A 530 8.06 -4.99 40.62
N GLN A 531 8.65 -3.81 40.81
CA GLN A 531 8.41 -2.94 41.97
C GLN A 531 7.21 -2.00 41.79
N GLY A 532 6.77 -1.74 40.54
CA GLY A 532 5.64 -0.86 40.31
C GLY A 532 5.56 -0.34 38.88
N HIS A 533 4.82 0.75 38.73
CA HIS A 533 4.74 1.51 37.49
C HIS A 533 5.76 2.64 37.50
N VAL A 534 6.56 2.73 36.44
CA VAL A 534 7.51 3.82 36.23
C VAL A 534 6.91 4.76 35.20
N VAL A 535 6.83 6.03 35.56
CA VAL A 535 6.41 7.12 34.68
C VAL A 535 7.54 8.12 34.63
N LEU A 536 8.18 8.23 33.47
CA LEU A 536 9.21 9.22 33.23
C LEU A 536 8.62 10.33 32.39
N ARG A 537 8.72 11.56 32.88
CA ARG A 537 8.36 12.76 32.14
C ARG A 537 9.65 13.50 31.80
N ARG A 538 9.86 13.70 30.51
CA ARG A 538 10.97 14.54 30.03
C ARG A 538 10.53 16.01 30.08
N PRO A 539 11.44 16.95 30.38
CA PRO A 539 11.15 18.37 30.25
C PRO A 539 10.71 18.67 28.82
N ASP A 540 9.69 19.53 28.67
CA ASP A 540 9.12 19.87 27.36
C ASP A 540 10.13 20.52 26.41
N ALA A 541 11.19 21.14 26.95
CA ALA A 541 12.27 21.75 26.18
C ALA A 541 13.13 20.72 25.42
N ASP A 542 13.22 19.48 25.91
CA ASP A 542 14.13 18.46 25.38
C ASP A 542 13.47 17.46 24.43
N VAL A 543 12.16 17.62 24.17
CA VAL A 543 11.38 16.66 23.37
C VAL A 543 10.69 17.34 22.21
N THR A 544 11.09 16.99 20.99
CA THR A 544 10.43 17.49 19.79
C THR A 544 8.99 16.96 19.70
N ARG A 545 8.00 17.84 19.89
CA ARG A 545 6.57 17.49 19.81
C ARG A 545 6.15 17.30 18.35
N ARG A 546 5.93 16.06 17.93
CA ARG A 546 5.55 15.70 16.54
C ARG A 546 4.04 15.77 16.23
N PHE A 547 3.19 15.78 17.26
CA PHE A 547 1.74 15.85 17.10
C PHE A 547 1.13 16.64 18.27
N ASP A 548 -0.02 17.25 18.01
CA ASP A 548 -0.87 17.88 19.02
C ASP A 548 -2.10 17.02 19.29
N TRP A 549 -2.74 17.25 20.43
CA TRP A 549 -4.01 16.63 20.77
C TRP A 549 -5.16 17.55 20.39
N ASP A 550 -6.05 17.04 19.57
CA ASP A 550 -7.34 17.65 19.26
C ASP A 550 -8.34 17.24 20.34
N ALA A 551 -8.92 18.23 21.01
CA ALA A 551 -9.75 18.05 22.18
C ALA A 551 -11.14 17.55 21.76
N GLY A 552 -11.44 16.29 22.11
CA GLY A 552 -12.77 15.68 22.18
C GLY A 552 -13.77 16.09 21.09
N THR A 553 -13.59 15.64 19.84
CA THR A 553 -14.62 15.80 18.81
C THR A 553 -15.57 14.61 18.79
N PHE A 554 -16.88 14.86 18.70
CA PHE A 554 -17.84 13.79 18.44
C PHE A 554 -17.79 13.37 16.97
N ARG A 555 -17.72 12.06 16.73
CA ARG A 555 -17.90 11.48 15.39
C ARG A 555 -18.93 10.35 15.40
N ARG A 556 -19.49 10.04 14.23
CA ARG A 556 -20.29 8.84 14.01
C ARG A 556 -19.44 7.74 13.37
N THR A 557 -19.68 6.49 13.75
CA THR A 557 -19.06 5.33 13.09
C THR A 557 -19.64 5.14 11.69
N LEU A 558 -18.83 4.60 10.77
CA LEU A 558 -19.30 4.30 9.42
C LEU A 558 -20.27 3.10 9.42
N PRO A 559 -21.26 3.09 8.51
CA PRO A 559 -22.22 2.00 8.39
C PRO A 559 -21.53 0.70 7.98
N GLN A 560 -22.11 -0.43 8.39
CA GLN A 560 -21.60 -1.76 8.01
C GLN A 560 -22.76 -2.70 7.67
N LYS A 561 -22.74 -3.29 6.47
CA LYS A 561 -23.72 -4.33 6.09
C LYS A 561 -23.53 -5.59 6.93
N LYS A 562 -24.65 -6.11 7.46
CA LYS A 562 -24.72 -7.45 8.04
C LYS A 562 -24.51 -8.52 6.97
N ALA A 563 -24.01 -9.68 7.37
CA ALA A 563 -23.82 -10.80 6.46
C ALA A 563 -25.14 -11.35 5.89
N GLY A 564 -25.01 -12.06 4.76
CA GLY A 564 -26.02 -12.93 4.16
C GLY A 564 -26.86 -13.72 5.16
N LEU A 565 -26.18 -14.28 6.17
CA LEU A 565 -26.81 -15.15 7.17
C LEU A 565 -27.94 -14.46 7.96
N TYR A 566 -27.87 -13.14 8.15
CA TYR A 566 -28.89 -12.37 8.88
C TYR A 566 -30.07 -11.94 8.00
N ALA A 567 -29.99 -12.17 6.68
CA ALA A 567 -31.03 -11.81 5.74
C ALA A 567 -31.62 -13.04 5.01
N ARG A 568 -31.21 -14.27 5.37
CA ARG A 568 -31.63 -15.49 4.66
C ARG A 568 -33.13 -15.74 4.69
N GLU A 569 -33.77 -15.30 5.76
CA GLU A 569 -35.20 -15.47 6.00
C GLU A 569 -36.05 -14.34 5.41
N PHE A 570 -35.41 -13.30 4.86
CA PHE A 570 -36.13 -12.18 4.25
C PHE A 570 -36.42 -12.50 2.77
N GLU A 571 -37.67 -12.32 2.37
CA GLU A 571 -38.06 -12.41 0.96
C GLU A 571 -37.32 -11.37 0.13
N GLY A 572 -36.88 -11.75 -1.07
CA GLY A 572 -36.14 -10.85 -1.97
C GLY A 572 -34.65 -10.67 -1.63
N ALA A 573 -34.06 -11.41 -0.67
CA ALA A 573 -32.63 -11.31 -0.35
C ALA A 573 -31.67 -11.65 -1.51
N SER A 574 -32.19 -12.24 -2.60
CA SER A 574 -31.48 -12.47 -3.86
C SER A 574 -31.43 -11.25 -4.78
N ASP A 575 -32.25 -10.23 -4.54
CA ASP A 575 -32.32 -9.00 -5.33
C ASP A 575 -31.03 -8.16 -5.14
N PRO A 576 -30.37 -7.70 -6.22
CA PRO A 576 -29.27 -6.75 -6.16
C PRO A 576 -29.55 -5.49 -5.33
N GLU A 577 -30.79 -5.01 -5.31
CA GLU A 577 -31.23 -3.79 -4.62
C GLU A 577 -31.75 -4.05 -3.20
N PHE A 578 -31.69 -5.31 -2.73
CA PHE A 578 -32.17 -5.68 -1.40
C PHE A 578 -31.57 -4.79 -0.29
N PRO A 579 -32.39 -4.20 0.60
CA PRO A 579 -31.94 -3.35 1.69
C PRO A 579 -31.30 -4.20 2.80
N TRP A 580 -30.03 -4.56 2.59
CA TRP A 580 -29.25 -5.37 3.53
C TRP A 580 -29.27 -4.75 4.94
N PRO A 581 -29.59 -5.53 5.99
CA PRO A 581 -29.58 -5.03 7.37
C PRO A 581 -28.23 -4.41 7.71
N GLN A 582 -28.25 -3.28 8.43
CA GLN A 582 -27.05 -2.54 8.79
C GLN A 582 -26.80 -2.56 10.30
N VAL A 583 -25.56 -2.25 10.69
CA VAL A 583 -25.21 -1.95 12.08
C VAL A 583 -25.46 -0.48 12.34
N ASP A 584 -26.13 -0.17 13.45
CA ASP A 584 -26.43 1.21 13.85
C ASP A 584 -25.14 2.04 14.01
N SER A 585 -25.19 3.30 13.56
CA SER A 585 -24.08 4.22 13.74
C SER A 585 -23.97 4.65 15.20
N ILE A 586 -22.78 4.49 15.79
CA ILE A 586 -22.50 4.87 17.17
C ILE A 586 -21.89 6.27 17.19
N LYS A 587 -22.35 7.14 18.10
CA LYS A 587 -21.71 8.43 18.39
C LYS A 587 -20.56 8.21 19.37
N VAL A 588 -19.34 8.53 18.96
CA VAL A 588 -18.10 8.32 19.73
C VAL A 588 -17.43 9.66 20.00
N LEU A 589 -17.14 9.96 21.27
CA LEU A 589 -16.26 11.07 21.65
C LEU A 589 -14.80 10.63 21.45
N GLU A 590 -14.07 11.30 20.57
CA GLU A 590 -12.71 10.92 20.21
C GLU A 590 -11.70 12.01 20.59
N TRP A 591 -10.64 11.61 21.27
CA TRP A 591 -9.42 12.40 21.42
C TRP A 591 -8.47 11.99 20.31
N LYS A 592 -8.09 12.94 19.45
CA LYS A 592 -7.31 12.63 18.25
C LYS A 592 -5.93 13.25 18.34
N ARG A 593 -4.92 12.51 17.87
CA ARG A 593 -3.61 13.09 17.57
C ARG A 593 -3.65 13.70 16.18
N VAL A 594 -3.23 14.95 16.07
CA VAL A 594 -3.07 15.66 14.81
C VAL A 594 -1.58 15.90 14.61
N PRO A 595 -0.97 15.31 13.57
CA PRO A 595 0.43 15.59 13.26
C PRO A 595 0.65 17.09 13.11
N ARG A 596 1.75 17.61 13.67
CA ARG A 596 2.11 19.01 13.44
C ARG A 596 2.42 19.21 11.97
N LYS A 597 1.87 20.28 11.40
CA LYS A 597 2.26 20.71 10.06
C LYS A 597 3.72 21.15 10.12
N ARG A 598 4.55 20.62 9.23
CA ARG A 598 5.90 21.11 9.04
C ARG A 598 5.83 22.52 8.46
N SER A 599 6.71 23.42 8.90
CA SER A 599 6.81 24.76 8.35
C SER A 599 7.18 24.64 6.86
N GLU A 600 6.38 25.22 5.97
CA GLU A 600 6.79 25.40 4.56
C GLU A 600 7.66 26.65 4.38
N LEU A 601 8.10 27.25 5.49
CA LEU A 601 8.66 28.60 5.59
C LEU A 601 10.18 28.67 5.36
N ALA A 602 10.89 27.54 5.29
CA ALA A 602 12.32 27.50 4.96
C ALA A 602 12.62 27.76 3.47
N ARG A 603 11.71 28.43 2.73
CA ARG A 603 11.86 28.66 1.29
C ARG A 603 12.90 29.71 0.94
N ARG A 604 13.29 30.59 1.85
CA ARG A 604 14.29 31.61 1.52
C ARG A 604 15.05 32.11 2.74
N PRO A 605 16.39 32.09 2.71
CA PRO A 605 17.15 32.76 3.74
C PRO A 605 16.83 34.27 3.74
N PRO A 606 16.73 34.90 4.90
CA PRO A 606 16.59 36.34 5.02
C PRO A 606 17.80 37.01 4.34
N GLY A 607 17.58 37.92 3.38
CA GLY A 607 18.66 38.70 2.78
C GLY A 607 19.25 39.71 3.78
N GLU A 608 20.40 40.32 3.45
CA GLU A 608 21.13 41.25 4.35
C GLU A 608 20.28 42.43 4.86
N ALA A 609 19.26 42.86 4.10
CA ALA A 609 18.33 43.93 4.48
C ALA A 609 17.11 43.47 5.30
N ALA A 610 17.01 42.18 5.65
CA ALA A 610 15.91 41.67 6.44
C ALA A 610 16.02 42.14 7.90
N ARG A 611 14.90 42.58 8.49
CA ARG A 611 14.84 42.92 9.92
C ARG A 611 15.32 41.75 10.78
N GLU A 612 16.08 42.01 11.83
CA GLU A 612 16.61 41.01 12.76
C GLU A 612 15.55 40.04 13.28
N SER A 613 14.32 40.52 13.55
CA SER A 613 13.20 39.68 13.99
C SER A 613 12.75 38.65 12.94
N ARG A 614 12.81 39.01 11.66
CA ARG A 614 12.50 38.10 10.53
C ARG A 614 13.62 37.10 10.33
N ALA A 615 14.87 37.52 10.51
CA ALA A 615 16.00 36.62 10.42
C ALA A 615 15.99 35.59 11.55
N LYS A 616 15.76 36.04 12.80
CA LYS A 616 15.58 35.16 13.95
C LYS A 616 14.45 34.16 13.75
N GLY A 617 13.26 34.62 13.34
CA GLY A 617 12.13 33.72 13.09
C GLY A 617 12.38 32.69 11.97
N TRP A 618 13.25 33.00 11.01
CA TRP A 618 13.67 32.04 9.98
C TRP A 618 14.63 30.99 10.55
N TRP A 619 15.62 31.40 11.35
CA TRP A 619 16.54 30.49 12.03
C TRP A 619 15.82 29.57 13.02
N ASP A 620 14.90 30.11 13.82
CA ASP A 620 14.08 29.33 14.75
C ASP A 620 13.25 28.27 13.99
N ALA A 621 12.68 28.62 12.83
CA ALA A 621 11.93 27.69 11.99
C ALA A 621 12.81 26.61 11.32
N LEU A 622 14.04 26.97 10.93
CA LEU A 622 15.02 26.03 10.36
C LEU A 622 15.52 25.05 11.42
N GLU A 623 15.80 25.53 12.63
CA GLU A 623 16.16 24.71 13.78
C GLU A 623 15.04 23.74 14.13
N GLU A 624 13.78 24.22 14.19
CA GLU A 624 12.62 23.36 14.39
C GLU A 624 12.50 22.28 13.30
N GLU A 625 12.76 22.61 12.02
CA GLU A 625 12.73 21.65 10.91
C GLU A 625 13.84 20.58 11.02
N LEU A 626 15.04 20.95 11.47
CA LEU A 626 16.15 20.02 11.67
C LEU A 626 15.92 19.09 12.87
N MET A 627 15.29 19.60 13.94
CA MET A 627 15.01 18.85 15.17
C MET A 627 13.81 17.89 15.04
N LEU A 628 12.85 18.22 14.18
CA LEU A 628 11.71 17.36 13.84
C LEU A 628 12.09 16.37 12.73
#